data_AF-A0A2D5UTF8-F1
#
_entry.id   AF-A0A2D5UTF8-F1
#
_cell.length_a   1.000
_cell.length_b   1.000
_cell.length_c   1.000
_cell.angle_alpha   90.00
_cell.angle_beta   90.00
_cell.angle_gamma   90.00
#
_symmetry.space_group_name_H-M   'P 1'
#
loop_
_entity.id
_entity.type
_entity.pdbx_description
1 polymer ?
#
loop_
_entity_poly.entity_id
_entity_poly.type
_entity_poly.pdbx_seq_one_letter_code
_entity_poly.pdbx_strand_id
1 'polypeptide(L)'
;MTESERKKSWVEDHLPLDYQEIAKKKHLPMPGRVGYGERPAVLVIDMAKAWTDAESPMGTDMTDAIINIKKILDVARQPELKIPIFFSIIPYLEPT
;
A
#
# COMPACT_ATOMS: atom_id res chain seq x y z
N MET A 1 -27.94 0.93 -17.09
CA MET A 1 -26.61 1.25 -16.55
C MET A 1 -25.68 0.10 -16.82
N THR A 2 -24.67 0.34 -17.64
CA THR A 2 -23.62 -0.59 -18.05
C THR A 2 -22.69 -0.89 -16.87
N GLU A 3 -21.87 -1.93 -17.00
CA GLU A 3 -20.90 -2.32 -15.97
C GLU A 3 -19.80 -1.26 -15.75
N SER A 4 -19.40 -0.57 -16.82
CA SER A 4 -18.49 0.58 -16.73
C SER A 4 -19.11 1.75 -15.96
N GLU A 5 -20.40 2.04 -16.18
CA GLU A 5 -21.13 3.08 -15.46
C GLU A 5 -21.31 2.73 -13.97
N ARG A 6 -21.60 1.46 -13.65
CA ARG A 6 -21.66 0.98 -12.25
C ARG A 6 -20.33 1.10 -11.53
N LYS A 7 -19.23 0.70 -12.19
CA LYS A 7 -17.89 0.76 -11.60
C LYS A 7 -17.46 2.22 -11.38
N LYS A 8 -17.83 3.12 -12.30
CA LYS A 8 -17.57 4.56 -12.16
C LYS A 8 -18.35 5.19 -11.01
N SER A 9 -19.66 4.92 -10.88
CA SER A 9 -20.46 5.36 -9.73
C SER A 9 -19.94 4.78 -8.42
N TRP A 10 -19.59 3.49 -8.37
CA TRP A 10 -19.02 2.88 -7.17
C TRP A 10 -17.71 3.55 -6.74
N VAL A 11 -16.83 3.88 -7.69
CA VAL A 11 -15.60 4.63 -7.44
C VAL A 11 -15.90 6.03 -6.92
N GLU A 12 -16.79 6.78 -7.57
CA GLU A 12 -17.16 8.14 -7.13
C GLU A 12 -17.83 8.17 -5.75
N ASP A 13 -18.62 7.15 -5.43
CA ASP A 13 -19.39 7.06 -4.19
C ASP A 13 -18.60 6.43 -3.01
N HIS A 14 -17.61 5.57 -3.28
CA HIS A 14 -16.95 4.73 -2.26
C HIS A 14 -15.43 4.80 -2.21
N LEU A 15 -14.74 5.31 -3.25
CA LEU A 15 -13.35 5.70 -3.05
C LEU A 15 -13.35 7.05 -2.34
N PRO A 16 -12.77 7.15 -1.13
CA PRO A 16 -12.54 8.44 -0.53
C PRO A 16 -11.68 9.26 -1.50
N LEU A 17 -12.32 10.25 -2.14
CA LEU A 17 -11.65 11.47 -2.59
C LEU A 17 -10.63 11.84 -1.52
N ASP A 18 -9.41 12.16 -1.97
CA ASP A 18 -8.28 12.67 -1.18
C ASP A 18 -8.61 12.94 0.29
N TYR A 19 -7.90 12.29 1.22
CA TYR A 19 -8.10 12.50 2.66
C TYR A 19 -8.16 13.98 3.05
N GLN A 20 -7.46 14.86 2.32
CA GLN A 20 -7.54 16.31 2.46
C GLN A 20 -8.97 16.84 2.24
N GLU A 21 -9.65 16.42 1.17
CA GLU A 21 -11.03 16.79 0.85
C GLU A 21 -12.02 16.25 1.90
N ILE A 22 -11.80 15.02 2.40
CA ILE A 22 -12.62 14.46 3.49
C ILE A 22 -12.41 15.21 4.79
N ALA A 23 -11.15 15.50 5.15
CA ALA A 23 -10.82 16.22 6.36
C ALA A 23 -11.44 17.63 6.31
N LYS A 24 -11.36 18.30 5.16
CA LYS A 24 -11.96 19.61 4.92
C LYS A 24 -13.49 19.58 5.00
N LYS A 25 -14.15 18.65 4.28
CA LYS A 25 -15.62 18.51 4.28
C LYS A 25 -16.17 18.17 5.68
N LYS A 26 -15.47 17.31 6.41
CA LYS A 26 -15.88 16.86 7.75
C LYS A 26 -15.33 17.72 8.88
N HIS A 27 -14.64 18.83 8.58
CA HIS A 27 -14.00 19.71 9.58
C HIS A 27 -13.10 18.94 10.55
N LEU A 28 -12.50 17.84 10.08
CA LEU A 28 -11.52 17.09 10.84
C LEU A 28 -10.22 17.88 10.86
N PRO A 29 -9.46 17.85 11.96
CA PRO A 29 -8.14 18.46 11.98
C PRO A 29 -7.32 17.90 10.81
N MET A 30 -6.74 18.80 10.01
CA MET A 30 -5.79 18.43 8.97
C MET A 30 -4.70 17.59 9.65
N PRO A 31 -4.40 16.37 9.16
CA PRO A 31 -3.39 15.55 9.80
C PRO A 31 -2.06 16.32 9.74
N GLY A 32 -1.57 16.72 10.91
CA GLY A 32 -0.27 17.36 11.06
C GLY A 32 0.85 16.37 10.72
N ARG A 33 2.09 16.85 10.73
CA ARG A 33 3.25 15.97 10.57
C ARG A 33 3.33 15.02 11.77
N VAL A 34 3.25 13.71 11.50
CA VAL A 34 3.44 12.66 12.51
C VAL A 34 4.90 12.62 13.01
N GLY A 35 5.85 13.00 12.16
CA GLY A 35 7.28 12.96 12.47
C GLY A 35 7.89 11.58 12.33
N TYR A 36 9.17 11.46 12.67
CA TYR A 36 9.91 10.19 12.70
C TYR A 36 10.34 9.87 14.13
N GLY A 37 10.19 8.61 14.53
CA GLY A 37 10.76 8.11 15.79
C GLY A 37 12.23 7.71 15.65
N GLU A 38 12.86 7.39 16.78
CA GLU A 38 14.29 7.05 16.84
C GLU A 38 14.59 5.59 16.47
N ARG A 39 13.57 4.72 16.46
CA ARG A 39 13.72 3.27 16.26
C ARG A 39 12.78 2.79 15.14
N PRO A 40 13.14 2.99 13.87
CA PRO A 40 12.27 2.65 12.76
C PRO A 40 12.29 1.13 12.47
N ALA A 41 11.28 0.69 11.74
CA ALA A 41 11.19 -0.64 11.13
C ALA A 41 10.63 -0.50 9.71
N VAL A 42 10.93 -1.46 8.84
CA VAL A 42 10.35 -1.55 7.50
C VAL A 42 9.34 -2.68 7.48
N LEU A 43 8.10 -2.37 7.11
CA LEU A 43 7.04 -3.34 6.85
C LEU A 43 6.69 -3.29 5.37
N VAL A 44 6.99 -4.37 4.64
CA VAL A 44 6.59 -4.53 3.24
C VAL A 44 5.30 -5.34 3.21
N ILE A 45 4.21 -4.69 2.80
CA ILE A 45 2.88 -5.29 2.83
C ILE A 45 2.55 -5.89 1.47
N ASP A 46 2.25 -7.18 1.45
CA ASP A 46 1.59 -7.90 0.36
C ASP A 46 2.22 -7.70 -1.04
N MET A 47 3.55 -7.62 -1.11
CA MET A 47 4.30 -7.57 -2.38
C MET A 47 4.57 -8.98 -2.95
N ALA A 48 3.61 -9.89 -2.76
CA ALA A 48 3.64 -11.23 -3.36
C ALA A 48 3.14 -11.18 -4.81
N LYS A 49 3.52 -12.18 -5.63
CA LYS A 49 3.16 -12.23 -7.06
C LYS A 49 1.67 -12.15 -7.34
N ALA A 50 0.83 -12.64 -6.44
CA ALA A 50 -0.63 -12.52 -6.56
C ALA A 50 -1.09 -11.07 -6.75
N TRP A 51 -0.33 -10.10 -6.23
CA TRP A 51 -0.59 -8.67 -6.30
C TRP A 51 0.29 -7.93 -7.32
N THR A 52 1.51 -8.40 -7.56
CA THR A 52 2.51 -7.68 -8.38
C THR A 52 2.64 -8.16 -9.81
N ASP A 53 2.08 -9.32 -10.15
CA ASP A 53 2.05 -9.86 -11.50
C ASP A 53 0.78 -9.38 -12.21
N ALA A 54 0.91 -8.61 -13.29
CA ALA A 54 -0.23 -8.09 -14.04
C ALA A 54 -1.08 -9.20 -14.70
N GLU A 55 -0.53 -10.42 -14.85
CA GLU A 55 -1.27 -11.58 -15.36
C GLU A 55 -2.09 -12.29 -14.26
N SER A 56 -1.87 -11.96 -12.98
CA SER A 56 -2.68 -12.48 -11.87
C SER A 56 -4.07 -11.84 -11.88
N PRO A 57 -5.15 -12.60 -11.59
CA PRO A 57 -6.51 -12.06 -11.54
C PRO A 57 -6.71 -10.86 -10.60
N MET A 58 -5.88 -10.77 -9.57
CA MET A 58 -5.90 -9.69 -8.57
C MET A 58 -4.68 -8.76 -8.68
N GLY A 59 -3.79 -9.01 -9.64
CA GLY A 59 -2.53 -8.30 -9.75
C GLY A 59 -2.64 -7.04 -10.58
N THR A 60 -1.60 -6.21 -10.45
CA THR A 60 -1.40 -5.01 -11.26
C THR A 60 0.09 -4.80 -11.48
N ASP A 61 0.46 -4.02 -12.50
CA ASP A 61 1.84 -3.57 -12.64
C ASP A 61 2.23 -2.72 -11.42
N MET A 62 3.17 -3.23 -10.64
CA MET A 62 3.71 -2.61 -9.43
C MET A 62 5.20 -2.27 -9.59
N THR A 63 5.72 -2.20 -10.82
CA THR A 63 7.14 -2.03 -11.10
C THR A 63 7.74 -0.83 -10.36
N ASP A 64 7.08 0.33 -10.41
CA ASP A 64 7.56 1.54 -9.71
C ASP A 64 7.58 1.38 -8.19
N ALA A 65 6.57 0.72 -7.63
CA ALA A 65 6.53 0.43 -6.20
C ALA A 65 7.67 -0.52 -5.80
N ILE A 66 7.89 -1.58 -6.57
CA ILE A 66 8.97 -2.56 -6.35
C ILE A 66 10.35 -1.88 -6.39
N ILE A 67 10.60 -1.03 -7.39
CA ILE A 67 11.87 -0.30 -7.52
C ILE A 67 12.12 0.59 -6.30
N ASN A 68 11.11 1.29 -5.81
CA ASN A 68 11.28 2.19 -4.66
C ASN A 68 11.36 1.43 -3.32
N ILE A 69 10.61 0.33 -3.16
CA ILE A 69 10.75 -0.57 -2.01
C ILE A 69 12.16 -1.15 -1.96
N LYS A 70 12.73 -1.53 -3.11
CA LYS A 70 14.12 -2.01 -3.18
C LYS A 70 15.11 -0.97 -2.64
N LYS A 71 14.98 0.32 -3.01
CA LYS A 71 15.85 1.38 -2.48
C LYS A 71 15.77 1.49 -0.95
N ILE A 72 14.58 1.37 -0.39
CA ILE A 72 14.37 1.38 1.07
C ILE A 72 15.05 0.17 1.71
N LEU A 73 14.86 -1.02 1.12
CA LEU A 73 15.45 -2.26 1.61
C LEU A 73 16.98 -2.27 1.50
N ASP A 74 17.55 -1.69 0.45
CA ASP A 74 19.00 -1.60 0.25
C ASP A 74 19.66 -0.78 1.37
N VAL A 75 19.00 0.30 1.83
CA VAL A 75 19.45 1.05 3.00
C VAL A 75 19.19 0.26 4.28
N ALA A 76 17.97 -0.23 4.50
CA ALA A 76 17.58 -0.91 5.74
C ALA A 76 18.39 -2.19 6.03
N ARG A 77 18.92 -2.85 4.99
CA ARG A 77 19.77 -4.06 5.10
C ARG A 77 21.24 -3.76 5.43
N GLN A 78 21.64 -2.50 5.46
CA GLN A 78 23.00 -2.13 5.89
C GLN A 78 23.23 -2.65 7.32
N PRO A 79 24.25 -3.50 7.55
CA PRO A 79 24.48 -4.16 8.85
C PRO A 79 24.58 -3.20 10.04
N GLU A 80 25.04 -1.97 9.78
CA GLU A 80 25.27 -0.94 10.78
C GLU A 80 23.97 -0.34 11.31
N LEU A 81 22.91 -0.31 10.49
CA LEU A 81 21.64 0.32 10.85
C LEU A 81 20.74 -0.58 11.71
N LYS A 82 20.89 -1.91 11.60
CA LYS A 82 20.13 -2.90 12.40
C LYS A 82 18.60 -2.68 12.35
N ILE A 83 18.08 -2.27 11.19
CA ILE A 83 16.65 -2.02 11.01
C ILE A 83 15.88 -3.35 10.90
N PRO A 84 14.84 -3.57 11.73
CA PRO A 84 13.95 -4.72 11.54
C PRO A 84 13.19 -4.61 10.22
N ILE A 85 13.15 -5.72 9.47
CA ILE A 85 12.45 -5.80 8.18
C ILE A 85 11.44 -6.95 8.26
N PHE A 86 10.17 -6.65 8.00
CA PHE A 86 9.07 -7.62 8.00
C PHE A 86 8.37 -7.63 6.65
N PHE A 87 7.94 -8.81 6.23
CA PHE A 87 7.10 -9.01 5.05
C PHE A 87 5.79 -9.63 5.49
N SER A 88 4.67 -9.06 5.07
CA SER A 88 3.38 -9.76 5.14
C SER A 88 3.10 -10.48 3.83
N ILE A 89 2.37 -11.58 3.95
CA ILE A 89 1.76 -12.27 2.83
C ILE A 89 0.41 -12.78 3.30
N ILE A 90 -0.57 -12.79 2.40
CA ILE A 90 -1.82 -13.50 2.58
C ILE A 90 -1.66 -14.85 1.88
N PRO A 91 -1.39 -15.95 2.61
CA PRO A 91 -1.38 -17.28 2.01
C PRO A 91 -2.82 -17.71 1.72
N TYR A 92 -3.05 -18.28 0.54
CA TYR A 92 -4.18 -19.18 0.33
C TYR A 92 -3.72 -20.59 0.69
N LEU A 93 -4.22 -21.12 1.80
CA LEU A 93 -4.13 -22.53 2.10
C LEU A 93 -5.38 -23.17 1.49
N GLU A 94 -5.21 -24.14 0.58
CA GLU A 94 -6.36 -24.97 0.22
C GLU A 94 -6.80 -25.75 1.46
N PRO A 95 -8.12 -25.81 1.76
CA PRO A 95 -8.60 -26.67 2.82
C PRO A 95 -8.33 -28.13 2.42
N THR A 96 -7.44 -28.79 3.16
CA THR A 96 -7.17 -30.23 3.10
C THR A 96 -8.33 -31.05 3.63
#